data_AF-F5XIV5-F1
#
_entry.id   AF-F5XIV5-F1
#
_cell.length_a   1.000
_cell.length_b   1.000
_cell.length_c   1.000
_cell.angle_alpha   90.00
_cell.angle_beta   90.00
_cell.angle_gamma   90.00
#
_symmetry.space_group_name_H-M   'P 1'
#
loop_
_entity.id
_entity.type
_entity.pdbx_description
1 polymer ?
#
loop_
_entity_poly.entity_id
_entity_poly.type
_entity_poly.pdbx_seq_one_letter_code
_entity_poly.pdbx_strand_id
1 'polypeptide(L)'
;MSKDLESPYAEGVSDWDALYRARGDEVSATRPIFTGDIFTGVLLPGSTGKTKARSVVVLQHPCSMRTNGVDLAWQVLVAEVTNRKEIDEPGWTDGNFNLMPLPDIRPDVTTQSQHQAANFDNLYTVAPADLTSRIASLSPFGVNLLLQRWVHYSSRVVVPTHTFHEQTVAFYEEADLIEDWCDEAGGDDLREETQACLDWLRADRDGSTYQELLKNPQSHSMIRRAMRQELKERNRAENNRPHEGSGNPVGLSPPLRHFE
;
A
#
# COMPACT_ATOMS: atom_id res chain seq x y z
N MET A 1 -15.07 1.34 -29.26
CA MET A 1 -14.61 0.73 -28.00
C MET A 1 -13.44 -0.17 -28.37
N SER A 2 -12.26 0.08 -27.81
CA SER A 2 -11.15 -0.88 -27.94
C SER A 2 -11.63 -2.23 -27.42
N LYS A 3 -11.41 -3.30 -28.18
CA LYS A 3 -11.74 -4.67 -27.75
C LYS A 3 -10.59 -5.31 -26.98
N ASP A 4 -9.44 -4.66 -26.97
CA ASP A 4 -8.19 -5.26 -26.54
C ASP A 4 -7.78 -4.64 -25.19
N LEU A 5 -7.09 -5.43 -24.38
CA LEU A 5 -6.57 -4.97 -23.11
C LEU A 5 -5.47 -3.93 -23.34
N GLU A 6 -5.40 -2.94 -22.46
CA GLU A 6 -4.31 -1.97 -22.46
C GLU A 6 -3.04 -2.62 -21.91
N SER A 7 -1.88 -2.11 -22.32
CA SER A 7 -0.57 -2.69 -21.99
C SER A 7 0.45 -1.59 -21.67
N PRO A 8 1.56 -1.94 -20.99
CA PRO A 8 2.70 -1.03 -20.80
C PRO A 8 3.57 -0.91 -22.06
N TYR A 9 3.17 -1.50 -23.19
CA TYR A 9 3.89 -1.37 -24.45
C TYR A 9 3.38 -0.16 -25.25
N ALA A 10 4.29 0.54 -25.90
CA ALA A 10 4.01 1.53 -26.92
C ALA A 10 4.85 1.20 -28.16
N GLU A 11 4.17 0.84 -29.25
CA GLU A 11 4.81 0.48 -30.53
C GLU A 11 5.87 -0.64 -30.39
N GLY A 12 5.57 -1.67 -29.58
CA GLY A 12 6.48 -2.78 -29.31
C GLY A 12 7.60 -2.49 -28.30
N VAL A 13 7.67 -1.28 -27.73
CA VAL A 13 8.63 -0.91 -26.69
C VAL A 13 7.94 -0.94 -25.33
N SER A 14 8.50 -1.66 -24.36
CA SER A 14 7.95 -1.72 -23.01
C SER A 14 8.37 -0.53 -22.14
N ASP A 15 7.42 -0.01 -21.35
CA ASP A 15 7.67 0.87 -20.21
C ASP A 15 7.29 0.12 -18.92
N TRP A 16 8.17 -0.80 -18.52
CA TRP A 16 7.95 -1.61 -17.31
C TRP A 16 8.06 -0.80 -16.03
N ASP A 17 8.85 0.27 -16.02
CA ASP A 17 9.01 1.13 -14.86
C ASP A 17 7.70 1.84 -14.51
N ALA A 18 6.91 2.25 -15.51
CA ALA A 18 5.59 2.83 -15.30
C ALA A 18 4.62 1.91 -14.53
N LEU A 19 4.83 0.59 -14.48
CA LEU A 19 3.99 -0.32 -13.70
C LEU A 19 4.16 -0.13 -12.19
N TYR A 20 5.32 0.32 -11.73
CA TYR A 20 5.67 0.33 -10.32
C TYR A 20 5.71 1.75 -9.77
N ARG A 21 5.17 1.91 -8.56
CA ARG A 21 5.41 3.11 -7.73
C ARG A 21 6.77 3.00 -7.05
N ALA A 22 7.09 1.80 -6.54
CA ALA A 22 8.29 1.52 -5.78
C ALA A 22 8.65 0.03 -5.90
N ARG A 23 9.95 -0.28 -5.88
CA ARG A 23 10.48 -1.66 -5.86
C ARG A 23 11.64 -1.78 -4.89
N GLY A 24 11.79 -2.97 -4.30
CA GLY A 24 12.92 -3.26 -3.40
C GLY A 24 13.00 -2.27 -2.26
N ASP A 25 14.16 -1.61 -2.12
CA ASP A 25 14.45 -0.68 -1.02
C ASP A 25 13.67 0.64 -1.11
N GLU A 26 13.01 0.94 -2.25
CA GLU A 26 12.14 2.12 -2.40
C GLU A 26 10.77 1.93 -1.74
N VAL A 27 10.42 0.70 -1.35
CA VAL A 27 9.12 0.38 -0.80
C VAL A 27 8.98 0.94 0.62
N SER A 28 8.09 1.91 0.79
CA SER A 28 7.78 2.47 2.11
C SER A 28 7.09 1.45 3.03
N ALA A 29 7.60 1.37 4.27
CA ALA A 29 7.03 0.56 5.33
C ALA A 29 5.80 1.21 6.00
N THR A 30 5.67 2.54 5.90
CA THR A 30 4.59 3.31 6.52
C THR A 30 3.36 3.41 5.63
N ARG A 31 3.54 3.17 4.32
CA ARG A 31 2.42 3.13 3.37
C ARG A 31 1.43 2.02 3.72
N PRO A 32 0.13 2.32 3.84
CA PRO A 32 -0.88 1.30 4.14
C PRO A 32 -0.99 0.26 3.00
N ILE A 33 -1.31 -1.00 3.35
CA ILE A 33 -1.45 -2.09 2.37
C ILE A 33 -2.51 -1.74 1.31
N PHE A 34 -2.15 -1.87 0.04
CA PHE A 34 -2.96 -1.41 -1.08
C PHE A 34 -3.13 -2.50 -2.15
N THR A 35 -4.15 -2.33 -3.02
CA THR A 35 -4.29 -3.17 -4.21
C THR A 35 -3.04 -3.06 -5.07
N GLY A 36 -2.53 -4.19 -5.57
CA GLY A 36 -1.30 -4.22 -6.34
C GLY A 36 -0.02 -4.23 -5.51
N ASP A 37 -0.08 -4.19 -4.19
CA ASP A 37 1.11 -4.47 -3.37
C ASP A 37 1.54 -5.92 -3.55
N ILE A 38 2.84 -6.12 -3.67
CA ILE A 38 3.46 -7.42 -3.87
C ILE A 38 4.25 -7.78 -2.62
N PHE A 39 3.95 -8.94 -2.05
CA PHE A 39 4.60 -9.49 -0.87
C PHE A 39 5.38 -10.75 -1.20
N THR A 40 6.39 -11.08 -0.40
CA THR A 40 7.13 -12.35 -0.48
C THR A 40 7.16 -13.04 0.89
N GLY A 41 7.56 -14.32 0.89
CA GLY A 41 7.65 -15.10 2.13
C GLY A 41 6.31 -15.64 2.64
N VAL A 42 5.22 -15.41 1.92
CA VAL A 42 3.87 -15.83 2.34
C VAL A 42 3.76 -17.35 2.23
N LEU A 43 3.41 -18.01 3.34
CA LEU A 43 3.30 -19.46 3.39
C LEU A 43 1.98 -19.92 2.78
N LEU A 44 2.03 -20.41 1.55
CA LEU A 44 0.85 -20.85 0.81
C LEU A 44 0.89 -22.34 0.44
N PRO A 45 -0.25 -23.05 0.52
CA PRO A 45 -0.34 -24.42 0.02
C PRO A 45 -0.24 -24.42 -1.51
N GLY A 46 0.71 -25.17 -2.06
CA GLY A 46 0.79 -25.38 -3.51
C GLY A 46 -0.22 -26.42 -4.01
N SER A 47 -0.26 -26.61 -5.34
CA SER A 47 -1.06 -27.64 -6.01
C SER A 47 -0.78 -29.09 -5.55
N THR A 48 0.32 -29.31 -4.83
CA THR A 48 0.72 -30.61 -4.25
C THR A 48 0.31 -30.75 -2.77
N GLY A 49 -0.42 -29.78 -2.21
CA GLY A 49 -0.78 -29.72 -0.79
C GLY A 49 0.38 -29.30 0.13
N LYS A 50 1.60 -29.13 -0.40
CA LYS A 50 2.76 -28.67 0.39
C LYS A 50 2.77 -27.16 0.51
N THR A 51 2.81 -26.69 1.75
CA THR A 51 3.03 -25.28 2.07
C THR A 51 4.47 -24.87 1.76
N LYS A 52 4.64 -23.75 1.07
CA LYS A 52 5.94 -23.14 0.77
C LYS A 52 5.82 -21.62 0.84
N ALA A 53 6.93 -20.95 1.11
CA ALA A 53 7.04 -19.50 0.95
C ALA A 53 6.88 -19.13 -0.53
N ARG A 54 6.00 -18.17 -0.82
CA ARG A 54 5.68 -17.68 -2.16
C ARG A 54 5.57 -16.17 -2.17
N SER A 55 5.61 -15.61 -3.37
CA SER A 55 5.24 -14.21 -3.57
C SER A 55 3.77 -14.12 -3.96
N VAL A 56 3.13 -13.01 -3.61
CA VAL A 56 1.70 -12.77 -3.86
C VAL A 56 1.47 -11.30 -4.22
N VAL A 57 0.40 -11.03 -4.96
CA VAL A 57 -0.11 -9.66 -5.20
C VAL A 57 -1.48 -9.49 -4.56
N VAL A 58 -1.73 -8.36 -3.91
CA VAL A 58 -3.02 -8.02 -3.31
C VAL A 58 -4.02 -7.62 -4.40
N LEU A 59 -5.21 -8.23 -4.39
CA LEU A 59 -6.24 -8.00 -5.41
C LEU A 59 -7.45 -7.20 -4.91
N GLN A 60 -7.73 -7.25 -3.61
CA GLN A 60 -8.90 -6.58 -3.04
C GLN A 60 -8.78 -5.06 -3.12
N HIS A 61 -9.91 -4.37 -3.23
CA HIS A 61 -10.01 -2.92 -3.12
C HIS A 61 -9.67 -2.45 -1.69
N PRO A 62 -9.01 -1.30 -1.47
CA PRO A 62 -8.56 -0.84 -0.15
C PRO A 62 -9.68 -0.75 0.89
N CYS A 63 -10.88 -0.31 0.49
CA CYS A 63 -12.04 -0.26 1.39
C CYS A 63 -12.57 -1.66 1.76
N SER A 64 -12.55 -2.61 0.83
CA SER A 64 -13.10 -3.95 1.06
C SER A 64 -12.18 -4.82 1.90
N MET A 65 -10.87 -4.55 1.87
CA MET A 65 -9.91 -5.25 2.72
C MET A 65 -9.83 -4.68 4.14
N ARG A 66 -10.66 -3.69 4.51
CA ARG A 66 -10.61 -3.03 5.83
C ARG A 66 -11.96 -3.06 6.54
N THR A 67 -11.95 -3.14 7.87
CA THR A 67 -13.18 -3.22 8.69
C THR A 67 -13.63 -1.87 9.23
N ASN A 68 -12.70 -0.94 9.48
CA ASN A 68 -12.94 0.40 10.03
C ASN A 68 -12.14 1.50 9.29
N GLY A 69 -11.55 1.15 8.14
CA GLY A 69 -10.65 2.03 7.39
C GLY A 69 -9.19 2.00 7.85
N VAL A 70 -8.85 1.36 8.98
CA VAL A 70 -7.47 1.14 9.44
C VAL A 70 -7.12 -0.34 9.35
N ASP A 71 -7.88 -1.15 10.09
CA ASP A 71 -7.59 -2.56 10.29
C ASP A 71 -7.94 -3.39 9.08
N LEU A 72 -6.99 -4.21 8.64
CA LEU A 72 -7.25 -5.19 7.61
C LEU A 72 -8.26 -6.23 8.09
N ALA A 73 -9.14 -6.64 7.18
CA ALA A 73 -10.01 -7.78 7.37
C ALA A 73 -9.18 -9.05 7.60
N TRP A 74 -9.76 -9.99 8.34
CA TRP A 74 -9.12 -11.26 8.69
C TRP A 74 -8.67 -12.10 7.49
N GLN A 75 -9.21 -11.82 6.30
CA GLN A 75 -8.86 -12.47 5.03
C GLN A 75 -8.67 -11.45 3.92
N VAL A 76 -7.43 -11.35 3.44
CA VAL A 76 -7.06 -10.53 2.28
C VAL A 76 -6.92 -11.41 1.04
N LEU A 77 -7.62 -11.05 -0.05
CA LEU A 77 -7.55 -11.78 -1.32
C LEU A 77 -6.25 -11.44 -2.07
N VAL A 78 -5.51 -12.49 -2.45
CA VAL A 78 -4.25 -12.38 -3.17
C VAL A 78 -4.17 -13.40 -4.31
N ALA A 79 -3.38 -13.08 -5.34
CA ALA A 79 -2.96 -14.04 -6.38
C ALA A 79 -1.48 -14.41 -6.19
N GLU A 80 -1.15 -15.69 -6.40
CA GLU A 80 0.24 -16.15 -6.38
C GLU A 80 1.05 -15.53 -7.52
N VAL A 81 2.26 -15.06 -7.21
CA VAL A 81 3.24 -14.56 -8.17
C VAL A 81 4.30 -15.63 -8.41
N THR A 82 4.49 -15.99 -9.69
CA THR A 82 5.41 -17.05 -10.12
C THR A 82 6.36 -16.56 -11.21
N ASN A 83 7.54 -17.17 -11.30
CA ASN A 83 8.49 -16.90 -12.38
C ASN A 83 7.92 -17.36 -13.72
N ARG A 84 8.12 -16.54 -14.75
CA ARG A 84 7.64 -16.77 -16.12
C ARG A 84 8.66 -16.27 -17.13
N LYS A 85 8.46 -16.63 -18.39
CA LYS A 85 9.10 -15.93 -19.51
C LYS A 85 8.45 -14.55 -19.66
N GLU A 86 9.17 -13.63 -20.28
CA GLU A 86 8.60 -12.36 -20.71
C GLU A 86 7.32 -12.60 -21.53
N ILE A 87 6.33 -11.74 -21.31
CA ILE A 87 5.09 -11.71 -22.07
C ILE A 87 5.15 -10.47 -22.95
N ASP A 88 5.17 -10.68 -24.25
CA ASP A 88 5.21 -9.64 -25.27
C ASP A 88 3.87 -8.90 -25.39
N GLU A 89 3.83 -7.84 -26.19
CA GLU A 89 2.65 -7.01 -26.38
C GLU A 89 1.41 -7.81 -26.82
N PRO A 90 1.45 -8.69 -27.85
CA PRO A 90 0.28 -9.51 -28.21
C PRO A 90 -0.14 -10.47 -27.08
N GLY A 91 0.85 -11.04 -26.37
CA GLY A 91 0.60 -11.84 -25.19
C GLY A 91 -0.06 -11.06 -24.06
N TRP A 92 0.07 -9.73 -24.04
CA TRP A 92 -0.59 -8.84 -23.10
C TRP A 92 -1.99 -8.42 -23.55
N THR A 93 -2.16 -7.99 -24.81
CA THR A 93 -3.41 -7.39 -25.28
C THR A 93 -4.46 -8.46 -25.61
N ASP A 94 -4.02 -9.59 -26.18
CA ASP A 94 -4.91 -10.58 -26.83
C ASP A 94 -4.81 -11.98 -26.19
N GLY A 95 -3.93 -12.13 -25.21
CA GLY A 95 -3.61 -13.42 -24.60
C GLY A 95 -3.35 -13.35 -23.11
N ASN A 96 -3.02 -14.52 -22.54
CA ASN A 96 -2.61 -14.68 -21.13
C ASN A 96 -3.50 -13.91 -20.15
N PHE A 97 -4.81 -13.91 -20.38
CA PHE A 97 -5.76 -13.10 -19.61
C PHE A 97 -5.77 -13.47 -18.12
N ASN A 98 -5.42 -14.71 -17.79
CA ASN A 98 -5.28 -15.22 -16.45
C ASN A 98 -4.00 -14.76 -15.72
N LEU A 99 -3.12 -14.01 -16.37
CA LEU A 99 -1.86 -13.54 -15.81
C LEU A 99 -1.85 -12.02 -15.65
N MET A 100 -1.26 -11.48 -14.59
CA MET A 100 -0.77 -10.10 -14.58
C MET A 100 0.74 -10.17 -14.70
N PRO A 101 1.35 -9.79 -15.84
CA PRO A 101 2.79 -9.79 -15.96
C PRO A 101 3.40 -8.70 -15.07
N LEU A 102 4.47 -9.06 -14.37
CA LEU A 102 5.20 -8.27 -13.39
C LEU A 102 6.70 -8.42 -13.68
N PRO A 103 7.20 -7.76 -14.75
CA PRO A 103 8.62 -7.76 -15.09
C PRO A 103 9.42 -6.98 -14.05
N ASP A 104 10.68 -7.36 -13.79
CA ASP A 104 11.61 -6.58 -12.96
C ASP A 104 11.12 -6.19 -11.56
N ILE A 105 10.34 -7.05 -10.86
CA ILE A 105 9.93 -6.76 -9.47
C ILE A 105 11.17 -6.58 -8.56
N ARG A 106 12.23 -7.35 -8.82
CA ARG A 106 13.51 -7.30 -8.10
C ARG A 106 14.62 -6.95 -9.09
N PRO A 107 14.89 -5.65 -9.31
CA PRO A 107 15.84 -5.22 -10.33
C PRO A 107 17.31 -5.56 -10.02
N ASP A 108 17.64 -6.08 -8.82
CA ASP A 108 19.03 -6.37 -8.46
C ASP A 108 19.18 -7.63 -7.58
N VAL A 109 19.52 -8.75 -8.21
CA VAL A 109 20.38 -9.80 -7.66
C VAL A 109 21.10 -10.38 -8.89
N THR A 110 22.35 -10.82 -8.76
CA THR A 110 23.21 -11.54 -9.74
C THR A 110 22.57 -12.65 -10.61
N THR A 111 21.28 -12.89 -10.50
CA THR A 111 20.42 -13.70 -11.34
C THR A 111 19.67 -12.79 -12.32
N GLN A 112 19.86 -13.01 -13.63
CA GLN A 112 19.05 -12.47 -14.73
C GLN A 112 17.61 -12.13 -14.29
N SER A 113 17.14 -10.93 -14.61
CA SER A 113 15.73 -10.52 -14.44
C SER A 113 14.80 -11.70 -14.72
N GLN A 114 14.17 -12.21 -13.67
CA GLN A 114 13.15 -13.23 -13.84
C GLN A 114 11.84 -12.49 -13.93
N HIS A 115 11.33 -12.31 -15.14
CA HIS A 115 9.95 -11.85 -15.33
C HIS A 115 9.03 -12.74 -14.49
N GLN A 116 8.10 -12.10 -13.78
CA GLN A 116 7.13 -12.81 -12.97
C GLN A 116 5.75 -12.51 -13.50
N ALA A 117 4.76 -13.29 -13.07
CA ALA A 117 3.37 -12.94 -13.26
C ALA A 117 2.55 -13.40 -12.07
N ALA A 118 1.60 -12.56 -11.66
CA ALA A 118 0.52 -13.02 -10.81
C ALA A 118 -0.40 -13.93 -11.62
N ASN A 119 -0.82 -15.05 -11.03
CA ASN A 119 -1.69 -16.02 -11.69
C ASN A 119 -3.07 -15.99 -11.05
N PHE A 120 -4.06 -15.53 -11.80
CA PHE A 120 -5.45 -15.44 -11.38
C PHE A 120 -6.14 -16.81 -11.24
N ASP A 121 -5.54 -17.89 -11.74
CA ASP A 121 -6.00 -19.26 -11.45
C ASP A 121 -5.59 -19.72 -10.04
N ASN A 122 -4.62 -19.05 -9.41
CA ASN A 122 -4.03 -19.43 -8.12
C ASN A 122 -4.34 -18.35 -7.06
N LEU A 123 -5.61 -18.30 -6.64
CA LEU A 123 -6.10 -17.35 -5.65
C LEU A 123 -6.06 -17.92 -4.24
N TYR A 124 -5.74 -17.06 -3.28
CA TYR A 124 -5.68 -17.39 -1.86
C TYR A 124 -6.31 -16.26 -1.04
N THR A 125 -6.82 -16.61 0.14
CA THR A 125 -7.03 -15.63 1.21
C THR A 125 -5.94 -15.82 2.26
N VAL A 126 -5.34 -14.72 2.70
CA VAL A 126 -4.24 -14.73 3.68
C VAL A 126 -4.58 -13.86 4.88
N ALA A 127 -4.00 -14.16 6.03
CA ALA A 127 -4.16 -13.31 7.20
C ALA A 127 -3.29 -12.05 7.05
N PRO A 128 -3.70 -10.89 7.60
CA PRO A 128 -2.87 -9.69 7.60
C PRO A 128 -1.47 -9.89 8.17
N ALA A 129 -1.34 -10.74 9.19
CA ALA A 129 -0.07 -11.07 9.83
C ALA A 129 0.93 -11.82 8.91
N ASP A 130 0.46 -12.37 7.79
CA ASP A 130 1.32 -13.04 6.80
C ASP A 130 1.92 -12.03 5.79
N LEU A 131 1.38 -10.80 5.71
CA LEU A 131 1.79 -9.76 4.77
C LEU A 131 2.86 -8.84 5.39
N THR A 132 4.04 -9.40 5.67
CA THR A 132 5.11 -8.69 6.40
C THR A 132 6.24 -8.16 5.54
N SER A 133 6.53 -8.79 4.39
CA SER A 133 7.64 -8.43 3.51
C SER A 133 7.13 -7.94 2.16
N ARG A 134 6.76 -6.64 2.10
CA ARG A 134 6.40 -5.97 0.86
C ARG A 134 7.67 -5.73 0.03
N ILE A 135 7.64 -6.12 -1.25
CA ILE A 135 8.79 -6.03 -2.16
C ILE A 135 8.56 -5.09 -3.35
N ALA A 136 7.30 -4.75 -3.63
CA ALA A 136 6.95 -3.73 -4.61
C ALA A 136 5.52 -3.22 -4.37
N SER A 137 5.24 -2.03 -4.86
CA SER A 137 3.91 -1.45 -4.96
C SER A 137 3.67 -1.01 -6.39
N LEU A 138 2.52 -1.39 -6.98
CA LEU A 138 2.14 -0.91 -8.30
C LEU A 138 1.81 0.59 -8.27
N SER A 139 2.08 1.26 -9.40
CA SER A 139 1.66 2.64 -9.64
C SER A 139 0.14 2.71 -9.91
N PRO A 140 -0.47 3.91 -9.93
CA PRO A 140 -1.84 4.07 -10.42
C PRO A 140 -2.07 3.41 -11.78
N PHE A 141 -1.12 3.56 -12.71
CA PHE A 141 -1.16 2.89 -14.01
C PHE A 141 -1.12 1.36 -13.87
N GLY A 142 -0.18 0.83 -13.08
CA GLY A 142 -0.06 -0.61 -12.83
C GLY A 142 -1.31 -1.23 -12.20
N VAL A 143 -1.93 -0.55 -11.22
CA VAL A 143 -3.20 -1.01 -10.62
C VAL A 143 -4.36 -0.95 -11.61
N ASN A 144 -4.44 0.09 -12.44
CA ASN A 144 -5.50 0.14 -13.45
C ASN A 144 -5.37 -1.03 -14.45
N LEU A 145 -4.16 -1.40 -14.86
CA LEU A 145 -3.90 -2.58 -15.68
C LEU A 145 -4.24 -3.88 -14.94
N LEU A 146 -3.85 -4.01 -13.67
CA LEU A 146 -4.20 -5.16 -12.83
C LEU A 146 -5.72 -5.33 -12.74
N LEU A 147 -6.47 -4.26 -12.47
CA LEU A 147 -7.92 -4.29 -12.33
C LEU A 147 -8.61 -4.59 -13.67
N GLN A 148 -8.17 -3.99 -14.76
CA GLN A 148 -8.68 -4.30 -16.10
C GLN A 148 -8.49 -5.78 -16.42
N ARG A 149 -7.29 -6.31 -16.20
CA ARG A 149 -6.98 -7.73 -16.43
C ARG A 149 -7.80 -8.63 -15.53
N TRP A 150 -7.93 -8.30 -14.24
CA TRP A 150 -8.71 -9.08 -13.28
C TRP A 150 -10.21 -9.15 -13.64
N VAL A 151 -10.81 -8.01 -14.02
CA VAL A 151 -12.20 -7.94 -14.48
C VAL A 151 -12.38 -8.71 -15.78
N HIS A 152 -11.48 -8.53 -16.74
CA HIS A 152 -11.55 -9.22 -18.02
C HIS A 152 -11.40 -10.74 -17.87
N TYR A 153 -10.46 -11.20 -17.04
CA TYR A 153 -10.32 -12.63 -16.74
C TYR A 153 -11.62 -13.20 -16.17
N SER A 154 -12.24 -12.49 -15.22
CA SER A 154 -13.41 -12.96 -14.49
C SER A 154 -14.72 -12.90 -15.29
N SER A 155 -14.83 -11.98 -16.26
CA SER A 155 -16.11 -11.65 -16.91
C SER A 155 -16.08 -11.55 -18.44
N ARG A 156 -14.88 -11.53 -19.04
CA ARG A 156 -14.62 -11.19 -20.45
C ARG A 156 -15.03 -9.78 -20.87
N VAL A 157 -15.47 -8.94 -19.94
CA VAL A 157 -15.71 -7.52 -20.19
C VAL A 157 -14.39 -6.78 -20.22
N VAL A 158 -14.20 -5.93 -21.21
CA VAL A 158 -13.07 -4.99 -21.26
C VAL A 158 -13.58 -3.64 -20.77
N VAL A 159 -13.04 -3.20 -19.62
CA VAL A 159 -13.30 -1.89 -19.03
C VAL A 159 -12.05 -1.03 -19.25
N PRO A 160 -12.13 0.15 -19.87
CA PRO A 160 -10.97 1.03 -20.06
C PRO A 160 -10.28 1.39 -18.75
N THR A 161 -8.94 1.52 -18.75
CA THR A 161 -8.15 1.81 -17.54
C THR A 161 -8.53 3.13 -16.88
N HIS A 162 -8.88 4.16 -17.66
CA HIS A 162 -9.32 5.45 -17.13
C HIS A 162 -10.59 5.34 -16.27
N THR A 163 -11.49 4.39 -16.56
CA THR A 163 -12.67 4.14 -15.73
C THR A 163 -12.26 3.60 -14.36
N PHE A 164 -11.25 2.72 -14.28
CA PHE A 164 -10.69 2.30 -12.99
C PHE A 164 -9.96 3.44 -12.29
N HIS A 165 -9.25 4.28 -13.03
CA HIS A 165 -8.55 5.43 -12.47
C HIS A 165 -9.50 6.37 -11.75
N GLU A 166 -10.62 6.72 -12.37
CA GLU A 166 -11.66 7.57 -11.78
C GLU A 166 -12.17 7.04 -10.42
N GLN A 167 -12.23 5.71 -10.27
CA GLN A 167 -12.69 5.07 -9.03
C GLN A 167 -11.58 4.87 -7.99
N THR A 168 -10.32 4.85 -8.40
CA THR A 168 -9.18 4.50 -7.51
C THR A 168 -8.35 5.70 -7.07
N VAL A 169 -8.36 6.81 -7.82
CA VAL A 169 -7.46 7.96 -7.60
C VAL A 169 -7.58 8.55 -6.20
N ALA A 170 -8.79 8.68 -5.65
CA ALA A 170 -8.99 9.24 -4.31
C ALA A 170 -8.34 8.36 -3.22
N PHE A 171 -8.32 7.04 -3.41
CA PHE A 171 -7.72 6.09 -2.48
C PHE A 171 -6.20 6.07 -2.57
N TYR A 172 -5.66 6.30 -3.77
CA TYR A 172 -4.22 6.52 -3.93
C TYR A 172 -3.75 7.75 -3.16
N GLU A 173 -4.50 8.85 -3.30
CA GLU A 173 -4.21 10.10 -2.60
C GLU A 173 -4.36 9.96 -1.08
N GLU A 174 -5.39 9.23 -0.62
CA GLU A 174 -5.53 8.88 0.80
C GLU A 174 -4.34 8.05 1.30
N ALA A 175 -3.90 7.04 0.55
CA ALA A 175 -2.75 6.21 0.93
C ALA A 175 -1.43 7.00 0.95
N ASP A 176 -1.22 7.92 0.01
CA ASP A 176 -0.08 8.84 0.00
C ASP A 176 -0.12 9.80 1.20
N LEU A 177 -1.29 10.32 1.56
CA LEU A 177 -1.44 11.17 2.74
C LEU A 177 -1.18 10.41 4.05
N ILE A 178 -1.62 9.16 4.16
CA ILE A 178 -1.33 8.31 5.32
C ILE A 178 0.17 8.01 5.42
N GLU A 179 0.82 7.68 4.30
CA GLU A 179 2.27 7.46 4.24
C GLU A 179 3.03 8.69 4.71
N ASP A 180 2.75 9.86 4.10
CA ASP A 180 3.36 11.14 4.48
C ASP A 180 3.11 11.48 5.96
N TRP A 181 1.88 11.25 6.46
CA TRP A 181 1.53 11.50 7.85
C TRP A 181 2.33 10.62 8.81
N CYS A 182 2.41 9.33 8.56
CA CYS A 182 3.16 8.39 9.38
C CYS A 182 4.66 8.68 9.36
N ASP A 183 5.21 9.04 8.19
CA ASP A 183 6.62 9.42 8.04
C ASP A 183 6.95 10.70 8.82
N GLU A 184 6.08 11.71 8.78
CA GLU A 184 6.28 12.99 9.48
C GLU A 184 5.98 12.93 10.98
N ALA A 185 5.01 12.12 11.42
CA ALA A 185 4.65 11.96 12.83
C ALA A 185 5.75 11.22 13.61
N GLY A 186 6.45 10.28 12.96
CA GLY A 186 7.54 9.52 13.57
C GLY A 186 7.13 8.69 14.79
N GLY A 187 5.83 8.38 14.93
CA GLY A 187 5.31 7.56 16.01
C GLY A 187 5.69 6.08 15.87
N ASP A 188 5.88 5.40 17.00
CA ASP A 188 6.25 3.97 17.03
C ASP A 188 5.09 3.04 16.61
N ASP A 189 3.84 3.50 16.73
CA ASP A 189 2.64 2.74 16.36
C ASP A 189 1.99 3.27 15.07
N LEU A 190 2.31 2.63 13.94
CA LEU A 190 1.73 2.96 12.63
C LEU A 190 0.21 2.87 12.60
N ARG A 191 -0.39 2.00 13.42
CA ARG A 191 -1.85 1.86 13.48
C ARG A 191 -2.47 3.10 14.11
N GLU A 192 -1.90 3.59 15.20
CA GLU A 192 -2.34 4.81 15.88
C GLU A 192 -2.22 6.02 14.96
N GLU A 193 -1.09 6.17 14.27
CA GLU A 193 -0.89 7.30 13.34
C GLU A 193 -1.79 7.22 12.10
N THR A 194 -2.03 6.02 11.58
CA THR A 194 -3.00 5.82 10.49
C THR A 194 -4.41 6.23 10.96
N GLN A 195 -4.81 5.85 12.17
CA GLN A 195 -6.11 6.24 12.73
C GLN A 195 -6.20 7.76 12.90
N ALA A 196 -5.17 8.41 13.44
CA ALA A 196 -5.12 9.86 13.61
C ALA A 196 -5.24 10.61 12.27
N CYS A 197 -4.54 10.14 11.23
CA CYS A 197 -4.65 10.70 9.88
C CYS A 197 -6.08 10.57 9.33
N LEU A 198 -6.70 9.40 9.47
CA LEU A 198 -8.07 9.18 9.00
C LEU A 198 -9.11 9.99 9.78
N ASP A 199 -8.94 10.13 11.09
CA ASP A 199 -9.82 10.98 11.92
C ASP A 199 -9.72 12.44 11.47
N TRP A 200 -8.51 12.92 11.18
CA TRP A 200 -8.30 14.24 10.61
C TRP A 200 -8.94 14.38 9.21
N LEU A 201 -8.77 13.40 8.33
CA LEU A 201 -9.39 13.39 6.99
C LEU A 201 -10.91 13.42 7.06
N ARG A 202 -11.50 12.73 8.05
CA ARG A 202 -12.95 12.55 8.24
C ARG A 202 -13.61 13.58 9.14
N ALA A 203 -12.84 14.47 9.77
CA ALA A 203 -13.39 15.56 10.57
C ALA A 203 -14.33 16.43 9.71
N ASP A 204 -15.52 16.72 10.24
CA ASP A 204 -16.52 17.55 9.56
C ASP A 204 -16.02 18.99 9.41
N ARG A 205 -16.17 19.53 8.21
CA ARG A 205 -15.74 20.87 7.81
C ARG A 205 -16.87 21.51 7.03
N ASP A 206 -17.88 21.97 7.77
CA ASP A 206 -19.08 22.62 7.25
C ASP A 206 -19.84 21.77 6.22
N GLY A 207 -20.06 20.48 6.53
CA GLY A 207 -20.85 19.57 5.71
C GLY A 207 -20.06 18.83 4.63
N SER A 208 -18.73 18.84 4.69
CA SER A 208 -17.88 17.94 3.92
C SER A 208 -16.63 17.54 4.71
N THR A 209 -15.91 16.55 4.22
CA THR A 209 -14.65 16.06 4.80
C THR A 209 -13.52 16.18 3.79
N TYR A 210 -12.27 16.22 4.25
CA TYR A 210 -11.15 16.14 3.30
C TYR A 210 -11.16 14.81 2.55
N GLN A 211 -11.57 13.72 3.20
CA GLN A 211 -11.72 12.42 2.55
C GLN A 211 -12.65 12.48 1.32
N GLU A 212 -13.79 13.18 1.42
CA GLU A 212 -14.70 13.36 0.29
C GLU A 212 -14.09 14.24 -0.81
N LEU A 213 -13.40 15.31 -0.41
CA LEU A 213 -12.75 16.23 -1.33
C LEU A 213 -11.60 15.59 -2.12
N LEU A 214 -11.02 14.48 -1.67
CA LEU A 214 -10.04 13.69 -2.43
C LEU A 214 -10.58 13.14 -3.75
N LYS A 215 -11.91 13.07 -3.93
CA LYS A 215 -12.51 12.73 -5.23
C LYS A 215 -12.31 13.83 -6.28
N ASN A 216 -11.97 15.05 -5.87
CA ASN A 216 -11.68 16.16 -6.76
C ASN A 216 -10.17 16.45 -6.83
N PRO A 217 -9.50 16.18 -7.96
CA PRO A 217 -8.07 16.44 -8.14
C PRO A 217 -7.61 17.86 -7.84
N GLN A 218 -8.49 18.86 -8.05
CA GLN A 218 -8.16 20.25 -7.75
C GLN A 218 -7.96 20.51 -6.25
N SER A 219 -8.50 19.65 -5.40
CA SER A 219 -8.42 19.79 -3.94
C SER A 219 -7.16 19.16 -3.35
N HIS A 220 -6.48 18.26 -4.06
CA HIS A 220 -5.37 17.45 -3.54
C HIS A 220 -4.21 18.30 -2.99
N SER A 221 -3.81 19.35 -3.72
CA SER A 221 -2.72 20.24 -3.31
C SER A 221 -3.06 21.04 -2.04
N MET A 222 -4.32 21.45 -1.90
CA MET A 222 -4.82 22.16 -0.73
C MET A 222 -4.84 21.24 0.50
N ILE A 223 -5.31 20.00 0.34
CA ILE A 223 -5.37 19.01 1.41
C ILE A 223 -3.96 18.64 1.90
N ARG A 224 -3.01 18.36 1.00
CA ARG A 224 -1.59 18.11 1.38
C ARG A 224 -0.99 19.27 2.17
N ARG A 225 -1.29 20.52 1.79
CA ARG A 225 -0.83 21.70 2.54
C ARG A 225 -1.49 21.80 3.92
N ALA A 226 -2.78 21.50 4.03
CA ALA A 226 -3.49 21.50 5.30
C ALA A 226 -2.93 20.42 6.25
N MET A 227 -2.64 19.23 5.73
CA MET A 227 -2.03 18.13 6.49
C MET A 227 -0.68 18.53 7.10
N ARG A 228 0.23 19.11 6.30
CA ARG A 228 1.54 19.56 6.79
C ARG A 228 1.41 20.64 7.88
N GLN A 229 0.41 21.51 7.77
CA GLN A 229 0.15 22.52 8.79
C GLN A 229 -0.33 21.87 10.10
N GLU A 230 -1.24 20.89 10.02
CA GLU A 230 -1.72 20.12 11.16
C GLU A 230 -0.57 19.42 11.90
N LEU A 231 0.26 18.66 11.18
CA LEU A 231 1.39 17.94 11.75
C LEU A 231 2.39 18.89 12.43
N LYS A 232 2.63 20.06 11.83
CA LYS A 232 3.46 21.10 12.43
C LYS A 232 2.88 21.65 13.73
N GLU A 233 1.56 21.81 13.82
CA GLU A 233 0.88 22.27 15.03
C GLU A 233 0.90 21.21 16.12
N ARG A 234 0.65 19.95 15.76
CA ARG A 234 0.74 18.78 16.67
C ARG A 234 2.15 18.64 17.26
N ASN A 235 3.18 18.68 16.42
CA ASN A 235 4.59 18.59 16.84
C ASN A 235 5.02 19.77 17.74
N ARG A 236 4.46 20.97 17.51
CA ARG A 236 4.70 22.12 18.40
C ARG A 236 4.01 21.95 19.75
N ALA A 237 2.80 21.42 19.77
CA ALA A 237 2.04 21.20 21.00
C ALA A 237 2.72 20.13 21.88
N GLU A 238 3.23 19.05 21.28
CA GLU A 238 3.96 18.01 22.00
C GLU A 238 5.29 18.50 22.59
N ASN A 239 6.07 19.26 21.82
CA ASN A 239 7.32 19.87 22.32
C ASN A 239 7.09 20.92 23.44
N ASN A 240 5.88 21.46 23.55
CA ASN A 240 5.51 22.42 24.59
C ASN A 240 4.78 21.78 25.78
N ARG A 241 4.60 20.44 25.83
CA ARG A 241 4.06 19.80 27.03
C ARG A 241 5.11 19.86 28.15
N PRO A 242 4.77 20.40 29.34
CA PRO A 242 5.70 20.40 30.46
C PRO A 242 6.04 18.95 30.84
N HIS A 243 7.34 18.64 30.95
CA HIS A 243 7.81 17.38 31.53
C HIS A 243 7.42 17.34 33.02
N GLU A 244 6.22 16.86 33.32
CA GLU A 244 5.85 16.47 34.68
C GLU A 244 6.58 15.16 35.02
N GLY A 245 7.62 15.26 35.87
CA GLY A 245 8.15 14.12 36.62
C GLY A 245 9.65 13.87 36.56
N SER A 246 10.48 14.80 37.04
CA SER A 246 11.67 14.39 37.80
C SER A 246 11.44 14.69 39.28
N GLY A 247 10.95 13.69 40.00
CA GLY A 247 10.83 13.74 41.45
C GLY A 247 12.22 13.90 42.07
N ASN A 248 12.50 15.06 42.65
CA ASN A 248 13.64 15.26 43.54
C ASN A 248 13.41 14.45 44.83
N PRO A 249 14.31 13.53 45.24
CA PRO A 249 14.25 12.97 46.58
C PRO A 249 14.87 13.97 47.56
N VAL A 250 14.03 14.74 48.25
CA VAL A 250 14.45 15.53 49.43
C VAL A 250 14.10 14.71 50.68
N GLY A 251 15.12 14.26 51.40
CA GLY A 251 14.94 13.51 52.64
C GLY A 251 16.26 13.22 53.37
N LEU A 252 16.98 14.28 53.73
CA LEU A 252 18.16 14.27 54.60
C LEU A 252 17.89 13.52 55.92
N SER A 253 18.71 12.52 56.24
CA SER A 253 18.82 11.97 57.60
C SER A 253 19.74 12.85 58.45
N PRO A 254 19.44 13.16 59.73
CA PRO A 254 20.31 13.95 60.58
C PRO A 254 21.40 13.10 61.25
N PRO A 255 22.53 13.71 61.69
CA PRO A 255 23.71 12.99 62.13
C PRO A 255 23.64 12.52 63.59
N LEU A 256 24.35 11.42 63.83
CA LEU A 256 24.71 10.85 65.13
C LEU A 256 25.32 11.90 66.08
N ARG A 257 24.80 11.99 67.31
CA ARG A 257 25.52 12.57 68.45
C ARG A 257 25.99 11.46 69.37
N HIS A 258 27.30 11.32 69.48
CA HIS A 258 27.97 10.74 70.64
C HIS A 258 27.79 11.68 71.84
N PHE A 259 27.45 11.12 73.00
CA PHE A 259 27.90 11.61 74.31
C PHE A 259 28.19 10.40 75.19
N GLU A 260 29.18 10.61 76.05
CA GLU A 260 29.87 9.70 76.99
C GLU A 260 28.95 8.95 77.96
#